data_AF-A0A1V5QDY9-F1
#
_entry.id   AF-A0A1V5QDY9-F1
#
_cell.length_a   1.000
_cell.length_b   1.000
_cell.length_c   1.000
_cell.angle_alpha   90.00
_cell.angle_beta   90.00
_cell.angle_gamma   90.00
#
_symmetry.space_group_name_H-M   'P 1'
#
loop_
_entity.id
_entity.type
_entity.pdbx_description
1 polymer ?
#
loop_
_entity_poly.entity_id
_entity_poly.type
_entity_poly.pdbx_seq_one_letter_code
_entity_poly.pdbx_strand_id
1 'polypeptide(L)'
;MTLVGLYKKIPWKESISGTPVVADITGVRRALFNNKVPMNDLHFMVDGDVEAGLLALTAFATADGAGQAGVDTQLRGSLGTRYGFEFFANQNTPAHTSGTMADTAGALNADADKGATSIVIKSLTDTQTLKIGDIIKITGDAQQYVVTGDKTISGATTVAIYPALAKKSLADAVVTVILPSGTGATKNQCIAFHRHAFALAMAPLSDMGGRLGAQIATVADPVTNLSIRSRLWYEGDTSTVKVALDALWGVQVLNPNLAVRAVQ
;
A
#
# COMPACT_ATOMS: atom_id res chain seq x y z
N MET A 1 -1.24 4.11 -12.54
CA MET A 1 -1.29 3.52 -11.18
C MET A 1 -0.87 4.61 -10.20
N THR A 2 -1.62 4.86 -9.13
CA THR A 2 -1.30 5.91 -8.14
C THR A 2 -0.29 5.39 -7.11
N LEU A 3 0.45 6.29 -6.45
CA LEU A 3 1.45 5.92 -5.45
C LEU A 3 0.81 5.17 -4.28
N VAL A 4 -0.31 5.66 -3.76
CA VAL A 4 -1.09 4.98 -2.72
C VAL A 4 -1.64 3.63 -3.19
N GLY A 5 -1.94 3.48 -4.49
CA GLY A 5 -2.43 2.24 -5.09
C GLY A 5 -1.43 1.07 -5.04
N LEU A 6 -0.17 1.31 -4.68
CA LEU A 6 0.83 0.28 -4.43
C LEU A 6 0.49 -0.61 -3.23
N TYR A 7 -0.44 -0.20 -2.36
CA TYR A 7 -0.89 -1.00 -1.21
C TYR A 7 -1.31 -2.43 -1.60
N LYS A 8 -1.86 -2.61 -2.82
CA LYS A 8 -2.30 -3.91 -3.34
C LYS A 8 -1.15 -4.91 -3.51
N LYS A 9 0.10 -4.44 -3.50
CA LYS A 9 1.32 -5.23 -3.63
C LYS A 9 2.00 -5.51 -2.28
N ILE A 10 1.42 -5.06 -1.16
CA ILE A 10 1.94 -5.28 0.19
C ILE A 10 1.28 -6.53 0.79
N PRO A 11 2.07 -7.60 1.07
CA PRO A 11 1.54 -8.87 1.55
C PRO A 11 1.35 -8.93 3.07
N TRP A 12 1.70 -7.87 3.80
CA TRP A 12 1.62 -7.83 5.25
C TRP A 12 0.47 -6.97 5.72
N LYS A 13 -0.29 -7.47 6.69
CA LYS A 13 -1.41 -6.80 7.32
C LYS A 13 -1.29 -6.92 8.83
N GLU A 14 -1.53 -5.82 9.52
CA GLU A 14 -1.85 -5.78 10.96
C GLU A 14 -3.20 -5.07 11.15
N SER A 15 -3.92 -5.45 12.19
CA SER A 15 -5.21 -4.83 12.52
C SER A 15 -4.99 -3.63 13.45
N ILE A 16 -5.78 -2.58 13.26
CA ILE A 16 -5.92 -1.46 14.21
C ILE A 16 -7.29 -1.61 14.88
N SER A 17 -7.36 -1.37 16.18
CA SER A 17 -8.62 -1.42 16.90
C SER A 17 -9.52 -0.24 16.54
N GLY A 18 -10.85 -0.43 16.60
CA GLY A 18 -11.83 0.65 16.41
C GLY A 18 -11.53 1.90 17.25
N THR A 19 -11.05 1.69 18.47
CA THR A 19 -10.36 2.71 19.27
C THR A 19 -8.87 2.36 19.29
N PRO A 20 -8.02 3.07 18.54
CA PRO A 20 -6.60 2.75 18.47
C PRO A 20 -5.96 2.72 19.86
N VAL A 21 -5.17 1.68 20.13
CA VAL A 21 -4.37 1.54 21.35
C VAL A 21 -2.88 1.49 21.01
N VAL A 22 -2.01 1.74 22.01
CA VAL A 22 -0.55 1.67 21.82
C VAL A 22 -0.08 0.30 21.28
N ALA A 23 -0.81 -0.76 21.64
CA ALA A 23 -0.54 -2.12 21.14
C ALA A 23 -0.73 -2.25 19.61
N ASP A 24 -1.63 -1.48 19.00
CA ASP A 24 -1.87 -1.53 17.55
C ASP A 24 -0.66 -0.95 16.80
N ILE A 25 -0.12 0.17 17.29
CA ILE A 25 1.06 0.84 16.69
C ILE A 25 2.31 -0.01 16.87
N THR A 26 2.51 -0.55 18.07
CA THR A 26 3.65 -1.41 18.37
C THR A 26 3.55 -2.78 17.68
N GLY A 27 2.33 -3.25 17.40
CA GLY A 27 2.06 -4.43 16.56
C GLY A 27 2.55 -4.24 15.13
N VAL A 28 2.25 -3.11 14.51
CA VAL A 28 2.76 -2.73 13.18
C VAL A 28 4.30 -2.66 13.18
N ARG A 29 4.90 -2.05 14.21
CA ARG A 29 6.36 -2.02 14.36
C ARG A 29 6.96 -3.41 14.52
N ARG A 30 6.33 -4.28 15.30
CA ARG A 30 6.76 -5.67 15.48
C ARG A 30 6.72 -6.44 14.16
N ALA A 31 5.68 -6.25 13.34
CA ALA A 31 5.60 -6.87 12.03
C ALA A 31 6.76 -6.45 11.12
N LEU A 32 7.06 -5.14 11.06
CA LEU A 32 8.21 -4.63 10.31
C LEU A 32 9.55 -5.16 10.86
N PHE A 33 9.71 -5.24 12.18
CA PHE A 33 10.91 -5.80 12.80
C PHE A 33 11.10 -7.29 12.45
N ASN A 34 10.04 -8.09 12.53
CA ASN A 34 10.07 -9.51 12.16
C ASN A 34 10.39 -9.72 10.67
N ASN A 35 9.98 -8.77 9.82
CA ASN A 35 10.33 -8.72 8.41
C ASN A 35 11.77 -8.24 8.14
N LYS A 36 12.57 -8.00 9.20
CA LYS A 36 13.97 -7.54 9.13
C LYS A 36 14.13 -6.20 8.43
N VAL A 37 13.12 -5.34 8.56
CA VAL A 37 13.17 -3.96 8.05
C VAL A 37 14.15 -3.15 8.90
N PRO A 38 14.99 -2.30 8.30
CA PRO A 38 15.76 -1.31 9.07
C PRO A 38 14.81 -0.40 9.86
N MET A 39 15.08 -0.17 11.15
CA MET A 39 14.17 0.56 12.04
C MET A 39 14.36 2.08 12.03
N ASN A 40 15.10 2.61 11.05
CA ASN A 40 15.23 4.03 10.75
C ASN A 40 14.22 4.46 9.69
N ASP A 41 13.95 5.76 9.53
CA ASP A 41 13.15 6.34 8.43
C ASP A 41 11.84 5.58 8.12
N LEU A 42 11.08 5.25 9.17
CA LEU A 42 9.77 4.64 9.05
C LEU A 42 8.70 5.72 9.02
N HIS A 43 7.81 5.63 8.03
CA HIS A 43 6.68 6.55 7.87
C HIS A 43 5.38 5.76 7.98
N PHE A 44 4.34 6.39 8.53
CA PHE A 44 3.03 5.80 8.70
C PHE A 44 1.95 6.75 8.18
N MET A 45 1.37 6.37 7.03
CA MET A 45 0.19 7.00 6.47
C MET A 45 -1.06 6.57 7.23
N VAL A 46 -1.82 7.52 7.76
CA VAL A 46 -3.09 7.29 8.45
C VAL A 46 -4.26 7.98 7.74
N ASP A 47 -5.46 7.45 7.91
CA ASP A 47 -6.72 8.10 7.52
C ASP A 47 -7.28 8.95 8.66
N GLY A 48 -8.39 9.65 8.41
CA GLY A 48 -8.99 10.56 9.39
C GLY A 48 -9.53 9.86 10.64
N ASP A 49 -10.02 8.63 10.51
CA ASP A 49 -10.56 7.87 11.64
C ASP A 49 -9.44 7.38 12.57
N VAL A 50 -8.37 6.81 11.99
CA VAL A 50 -7.19 6.41 12.76
C VAL A 50 -6.48 7.64 13.34
N GLU A 51 -6.34 8.73 12.60
CA GLU A 51 -5.76 9.98 13.11
C GLU A 51 -6.53 10.52 14.32
N ALA A 52 -7.86 10.60 14.24
CA ALA A 52 -8.69 11.05 15.36
C ALA A 52 -8.51 10.15 16.60
N GLY A 53 -8.45 8.84 16.40
CA GLY A 53 -8.17 7.89 17.48
C GLY A 53 -6.77 8.04 18.08
N LEU A 54 -5.76 8.31 17.26
CA LEU A 54 -4.39 8.55 17.71
C LEU A 54 -4.26 9.88 18.48
N LEU A 55 -4.97 10.93 18.06
CA LEU A 55 -5.00 12.21 18.78
C LEU A 55 -5.70 12.10 20.13
N ALA A 56 -6.71 11.21 20.25
CA ALA A 56 -7.40 10.95 21.51
C ALA A 56 -6.57 10.12 22.51
N LEU A 57 -5.51 9.44 22.07
CA LEU A 57 -4.66 8.64 22.95
C LEU A 57 -3.89 9.54 23.91
N THR A 58 -4.02 9.26 25.21
CA THR A 58 -3.29 9.98 26.27
C THR A 58 -1.78 9.90 26.08
N ALA A 59 -1.26 8.79 25.55
CA ALA A 59 0.15 8.61 25.21
C ALA A 59 0.66 9.60 24.15
N PHE A 60 -0.24 10.17 23.35
CA PHE A 60 0.07 11.19 22.34
C PHE A 60 -0.30 12.59 22.81
N ALA A 61 -1.40 12.72 23.56
CA ALA A 61 -2.00 14.01 23.89
C ALA A 61 -1.50 14.61 25.22
N THR A 62 -1.01 13.85 26.20
CA THR A 62 -0.68 14.44 27.51
C THR A 62 0.79 14.84 27.64
N ALA A 63 1.04 15.95 28.35
CA ALA A 63 2.38 16.40 28.70
C ALA A 63 3.12 15.37 29.56
N ASP A 64 2.41 14.65 30.44
CA ASP A 64 2.99 13.59 31.28
C ASP A 64 3.48 12.37 30.47
N GLY A 65 2.86 12.10 29.31
CA GLY A 65 3.22 10.98 28.45
C GLY A 65 4.24 11.31 27.35
N ALA A 66 4.21 12.53 26.81
CA ALA A 66 4.98 12.93 25.63
C ALA A 66 5.72 14.28 25.75
N GLY A 67 5.73 14.89 26.94
CA GLY A 67 6.36 16.19 27.19
C GLY A 67 5.80 17.30 26.31
N GLN A 68 6.67 18.22 25.88
CA GLN A 68 6.30 19.36 25.01
C GLN A 68 5.63 18.91 23.69
N ALA A 69 6.00 17.74 23.18
CA ALA A 69 5.43 17.22 21.95
C ALA A 69 3.97 16.74 22.12
N GLY A 70 3.56 16.37 23.34
CA GLY A 70 2.16 16.13 23.66
C GLY A 70 1.34 17.42 23.71
N VAL A 71 1.94 18.48 24.25
CA VAL A 71 1.36 19.84 24.24
C VAL A 71 1.17 20.36 22.81
N ASP A 72 2.15 20.14 21.93
CA ASP A 72 2.03 20.49 20.50
C ASP A 72 0.98 19.65 19.76
N THR A 73 0.79 18.38 20.15
CA THR A 73 -0.28 17.54 19.62
C THR A 73 -1.64 18.11 20.00
N GLN A 74 -1.82 18.59 21.23
CA GLN A 74 -3.06 19.26 21.67
C GLN A 74 -3.26 20.62 21.00
N LEU A 75 -2.20 21.38 20.76
CA LEU A 75 -2.29 22.74 20.21
C LEU A 75 -2.45 22.77 18.68
N ARG A 76 -1.75 21.90 17.95
CA ARG A 76 -1.66 21.93 16.48
C ARG A 76 -2.25 20.69 15.80
N GLY A 77 -2.64 19.66 16.55
CA GLY A 77 -3.15 18.41 15.99
C GLY A 77 -2.08 17.58 15.27
N SER A 78 -0.79 17.93 15.39
CA SER A 78 0.29 17.20 14.74
C SER A 78 0.77 16.04 15.60
N LEU A 79 0.65 14.80 15.10
CA LEU A 79 1.13 13.59 15.79
C LEU A 79 2.68 13.51 15.85
N GLY A 80 3.35 14.02 14.82
CA GLY A 80 4.82 14.02 14.71
C GLY A 80 5.43 12.62 14.71
N THR A 81 6.70 12.51 15.10
CA THR A 81 7.38 11.21 15.20
C THR A 81 7.14 10.58 16.57
N ARG A 82 6.54 9.39 16.59
CA ARG A 82 6.26 8.61 17.81
C ARG A 82 6.46 7.14 17.56
N TYR A 83 6.92 6.41 18.57
CA TYR A 83 7.20 4.97 18.48
C TYR A 83 8.05 4.59 17.25
N GLY A 84 8.93 5.49 16.79
CA GLY A 84 9.80 5.32 15.62
C GLY A 84 9.13 5.50 14.26
N PHE A 85 7.85 5.88 14.20
CA PHE A 85 7.16 6.26 12.97
C PHE A 85 6.97 7.77 12.89
N GLU A 86 7.19 8.32 11.71
CA GLU A 86 6.66 9.62 11.33
C GLU A 86 5.22 9.45 10.84
N PHE A 87 4.26 9.97 11.59
CA PHE A 87 2.84 9.91 11.23
C PHE A 87 2.48 11.05 10.28
N PHE A 88 1.80 10.72 9.19
CA PHE A 88 1.23 11.71 8.27
C PHE A 88 -0.18 11.29 7.86
N ALA A 89 -1.12 12.23 7.98
CA ALA A 89 -2.49 12.02 7.58
C ALA A 89 -2.66 12.22 6.07
N ASN A 90 -3.49 11.37 5.46
CA ASN A 90 -3.80 11.48 4.04
C ASN A 90 -5.31 11.33 3.80
N GLN A 91 -5.91 12.37 3.23
CA GLN A 91 -7.33 12.37 2.84
C GLN A 91 -7.62 11.42 1.68
N ASN A 92 -6.61 11.11 0.85
CA ASN A 92 -6.73 10.19 -0.28
C ASN A 92 -6.24 8.77 0.08
N THR A 93 -6.44 8.35 1.33
CA THR A 93 -6.14 6.97 1.76
C THR A 93 -6.99 5.98 0.94
N PRO A 94 -6.39 4.95 0.32
CA PRO A 94 -7.13 4.08 -0.58
C PRO A 94 -8.02 3.10 0.20
N ALA A 95 -9.26 2.98 -0.26
CA ALA A 95 -10.17 1.94 0.23
C ALA A 95 -9.98 0.63 -0.56
N HIS A 96 -9.96 -0.49 0.15
CA HIS A 96 -9.87 -1.83 -0.45
C HIS A 96 -11.13 -2.63 -0.17
N THR A 97 -11.74 -3.17 -1.21
CA THR A 97 -12.83 -4.15 -1.11
C THR A 97 -12.23 -5.55 -1.21
N SER A 98 -12.35 -6.32 -0.13
CA SER A 98 -11.87 -7.70 -0.08
C SER A 98 -12.86 -8.67 -0.72
N GLY A 99 -12.37 -9.85 -1.10
CA GLY A 99 -13.18 -10.95 -1.62
C GLY A 99 -14.24 -11.48 -0.64
N THR A 100 -15.09 -12.38 -1.14
CA THR A 100 -16.26 -12.90 -0.42
C THR A 100 -16.05 -14.24 0.30
N MET A 101 -14.85 -14.82 0.21
CA MET A 101 -14.07 -15.20 1.40
C MET A 101 -14.79 -15.53 2.73
N ALA A 102 -15.63 -16.57 2.84
CA ALA A 102 -16.17 -17.02 4.13
C ALA A 102 -15.31 -18.12 4.75
N ASP A 103 -14.89 -19.11 3.95
CA ASP A 103 -13.89 -20.09 4.34
C ASP A 103 -12.53 -19.65 3.82
N THR A 104 -11.61 -19.43 4.76
CA THR A 104 -10.26 -18.93 4.47
C THR A 104 -9.21 -20.03 4.46
N ALA A 105 -9.57 -21.28 4.78
CA ALA A 105 -8.64 -22.40 4.84
C ALA A 105 -8.74 -23.28 3.60
N GLY A 106 -7.83 -23.08 2.64
CA GLY A 106 -7.65 -23.94 1.48
C GLY A 106 -6.40 -24.82 1.58
N ALA A 107 -6.08 -25.52 0.50
CA ALA A 107 -4.85 -26.28 0.37
C ALA A 107 -4.25 -26.14 -1.04
N LEU A 108 -2.95 -26.33 -1.19
CA LEU A 108 -2.34 -26.42 -2.51
C LEU A 108 -2.79 -27.69 -3.24
N ASN A 109 -3.19 -27.54 -4.51
CA ASN A 109 -3.62 -28.67 -5.34
C ASN A 109 -2.44 -29.50 -5.85
N ALA A 110 -1.29 -28.86 -6.06
CA ALA A 110 -0.06 -29.49 -6.56
C ALA A 110 1.16 -28.79 -5.97
N ASP A 111 2.32 -29.44 -6.10
CA ASP A 111 3.61 -28.83 -5.79
C ASP A 111 3.78 -27.50 -6.55
N ALA A 112 4.26 -26.49 -5.85
CA ALA A 112 4.62 -25.20 -6.42
C ALA A 112 6.11 -24.94 -6.18
N ASP A 113 6.86 -24.81 -7.26
CA ASP A 113 8.30 -24.57 -7.19
C ASP A 113 8.61 -23.14 -6.72
N LYS A 114 9.79 -22.98 -6.11
CA LYS A 114 10.31 -21.67 -5.75
C LYS A 114 10.39 -20.79 -7.01
N GLY A 115 9.91 -19.55 -6.90
CA GLY A 115 9.84 -18.60 -8.01
C GLY A 115 8.55 -18.66 -8.82
N ALA A 116 7.62 -19.57 -8.50
CA ALA A 116 6.30 -19.58 -9.13
C ALA A 116 5.56 -18.25 -8.87
N THR A 117 4.97 -17.68 -9.92
CA THR A 117 4.12 -16.48 -9.87
C THR A 117 2.64 -16.80 -9.80
N SER A 118 2.29 -18.09 -9.83
CA SER A 118 0.93 -18.59 -9.69
C SER A 118 0.93 -19.90 -8.91
N ILE A 119 -0.09 -20.09 -8.09
CA ILE A 119 -0.35 -21.31 -7.33
C ILE A 119 -1.76 -21.83 -7.63
N VAL A 120 -1.96 -23.14 -7.53
CA VAL A 120 -3.29 -23.74 -7.68
C VAL A 120 -3.81 -24.11 -6.30
N ILE A 121 -4.93 -23.51 -5.91
CA ILE A 121 -5.54 -23.71 -4.60
C ILE A 121 -6.82 -24.54 -4.77
N LYS A 122 -7.01 -25.52 -3.89
CA LYS A 122 -8.22 -26.35 -3.77
C LYS A 122 -8.83 -26.19 -2.36
N SER A 123 -9.95 -26.85 -2.15
CA SER A 123 -10.66 -26.90 -0.86
C SER A 123 -11.16 -25.55 -0.36
N LEU A 124 -11.28 -24.57 -1.26
CA LEU A 124 -11.99 -23.33 -1.00
C LEU A 124 -13.45 -23.48 -1.46
N THR A 125 -14.36 -22.73 -0.84
CA THR A 125 -15.77 -22.78 -1.22
C THR A 125 -15.99 -22.17 -2.61
N ASP A 126 -16.67 -22.91 -3.49
CA ASP A 126 -17.01 -22.45 -4.83
C ASP A 126 -17.86 -21.18 -4.82
N THR A 127 -17.81 -20.43 -5.93
CA THR A 127 -18.51 -19.14 -6.15
C THR A 127 -18.01 -17.96 -5.31
N GLN A 128 -17.23 -18.21 -4.27
CA GLN A 128 -16.58 -17.14 -3.52
C GLN A 128 -15.47 -16.50 -4.36
N THR A 129 -15.14 -15.25 -4.03
CA THR A 129 -14.22 -14.43 -4.81
C THR A 129 -12.97 -14.09 -4.03
N LEU A 130 -11.84 -14.04 -4.74
CA LEU A 130 -10.59 -13.41 -4.35
C LEU A 130 -10.41 -12.15 -5.20
N LYS A 131 -9.99 -11.07 -4.56
CA LYS A 131 -9.77 -9.77 -5.20
C LYS A 131 -8.30 -9.39 -5.19
N ILE A 132 -7.89 -8.55 -6.15
CA ILE A 132 -6.52 -8.01 -6.19
C ILE A 132 -6.21 -7.27 -4.88
N GLY A 133 -5.15 -7.72 -4.19
CA GLY A 133 -4.74 -7.20 -2.90
C GLY A 133 -5.23 -8.01 -1.70
N ASP A 134 -6.01 -9.08 -1.88
CA ASP A 134 -6.20 -10.08 -0.84
C ASP A 134 -4.87 -10.80 -0.55
N ILE A 135 -4.69 -11.28 0.68
CA ILE A 135 -3.42 -11.85 1.14
C ILE A 135 -3.54 -13.36 1.26
N ILE A 136 -2.47 -14.07 0.96
CA ILE A 136 -2.34 -15.51 1.07
C ILE A 136 -1.13 -15.85 1.93
N LYS A 137 -1.34 -16.71 2.92
CA LYS A 137 -0.30 -17.30 3.75
C LYS A 137 -0.26 -18.80 3.51
N ILE A 138 0.92 -19.36 3.31
CA ILE A 138 1.11 -20.80 3.14
C ILE A 138 1.78 -21.35 4.39
N THR A 139 1.24 -22.43 4.95
CA THR A 139 1.82 -23.07 6.13
C THR A 139 3.22 -23.60 5.82
N GLY A 140 4.19 -23.27 6.69
CA GLY A 140 5.59 -23.67 6.50
C GLY A 140 6.42 -22.68 5.67
N ASP A 141 5.82 -21.58 5.21
CA ASP A 141 6.50 -20.40 4.71
C ASP A 141 6.35 -19.23 5.69
N ALA A 142 7.44 -18.49 5.90
CA ALA A 142 7.41 -17.26 6.68
C ALA A 142 6.86 -16.10 5.86
N GLN A 143 7.00 -16.14 4.53
CA GLN A 143 6.57 -15.10 3.60
C GLN A 143 5.05 -15.16 3.37
N GLN A 144 4.43 -13.98 3.28
CA GLN A 144 3.06 -13.82 2.81
C GLN A 144 3.04 -13.30 1.36
N TYR A 145 1.91 -13.50 0.69
CA TYR A 145 1.73 -13.20 -0.72
C TYR A 145 0.45 -12.37 -0.93
N VAL A 146 0.42 -11.52 -1.95
CA VAL A 146 -0.82 -10.86 -2.40
C VAL A 146 -1.36 -11.52 -3.65
N VAL A 147 -2.67 -11.50 -3.81
CA VAL A 147 -3.35 -11.86 -5.05
C VAL A 147 -3.22 -10.72 -6.05
N THR A 148 -2.82 -11.03 -7.28
CA THR A 148 -2.60 -10.04 -8.35
C THR A 148 -3.68 -10.01 -9.43
N GLY A 149 -4.66 -10.91 -9.37
CA GLY A 149 -5.81 -10.92 -10.27
C GLY A 149 -7.10 -11.35 -9.56
N ASP A 150 -8.21 -10.73 -9.91
CA ASP A 150 -9.53 -11.15 -9.42
C ASP A 150 -9.83 -12.58 -9.90
N LYS A 151 -10.32 -13.42 -8.99
CA LYS A 151 -10.70 -14.80 -9.28
C LYS A 151 -11.97 -15.19 -8.56
N THR A 152 -12.82 -15.95 -9.25
CA THR A 152 -13.92 -16.68 -8.63
C THR A 152 -13.47 -18.12 -8.48
N ILE A 153 -13.66 -18.69 -7.29
CA ILE A 153 -13.28 -20.07 -6.99
C ILE A 153 -14.24 -21.02 -7.71
N SER A 154 -13.67 -22.00 -8.40
CA SER A 154 -14.38 -23.13 -9.00
C SER A 154 -13.47 -24.36 -8.95
N GLY A 155 -13.64 -25.17 -7.92
CA GLY A 155 -12.76 -26.30 -7.62
C GLY A 155 -11.30 -25.87 -7.45
N ALA A 156 -10.38 -26.57 -8.12
CA ALA A 156 -8.96 -26.21 -8.14
C ALA A 156 -8.73 -24.97 -9.01
N THR A 157 -8.41 -23.84 -8.38
CA THR A 157 -8.34 -22.53 -9.04
C THR A 157 -6.90 -22.02 -9.08
N THR A 158 -6.43 -21.60 -10.25
CA THR A 158 -5.13 -20.94 -10.42
C THR A 158 -5.21 -19.47 -10.00
N VAL A 159 -4.40 -19.10 -9.00
CA VAL A 159 -4.32 -17.76 -8.43
C VAL A 159 -2.92 -17.19 -8.66
N ALA A 160 -2.84 -15.99 -9.24
CA ALA A 160 -1.60 -15.28 -9.47
C ALA A 160 -1.17 -14.53 -8.20
N ILE A 161 0.09 -14.68 -7.79
CA ILE A 161 0.62 -14.17 -6.52
C ILE A 161 1.81 -13.22 -6.71
N TYR A 162 2.01 -12.33 -5.74
CA TYR A 162 3.20 -11.47 -5.64
C TYR A 162 3.63 -11.29 -4.17
N PRO A 163 4.93 -11.31 -3.83
CA PRO A 163 6.07 -11.66 -4.69
C PRO A 163 6.02 -13.13 -5.16
N ALA A 164 6.96 -13.54 -6.00
CA ALA A 164 7.07 -14.94 -6.40
C ALA A 164 7.36 -15.83 -5.18
N LEU A 165 6.95 -17.10 -5.26
CA LEU A 165 7.02 -18.05 -4.15
C LEU A 165 8.46 -18.17 -3.59
N ALA A 166 8.65 -17.88 -2.32
CA ALA A 166 9.97 -17.81 -1.69
C ALA A 166 10.58 -19.20 -1.43
N LYS A 167 9.73 -20.22 -1.24
CA LYS A 167 10.10 -21.59 -0.92
C LYS A 167 9.23 -22.57 -1.70
N LYS A 168 9.80 -23.69 -2.14
CA LYS A 168 9.00 -24.79 -2.70
C LYS A 168 7.93 -25.21 -1.69
N SER A 169 6.68 -25.19 -2.11
CA SER A 169 5.55 -25.64 -1.31
C SER A 169 5.02 -26.95 -1.88
N LEU A 170 4.80 -27.92 -1.00
CA LEU A 170 4.31 -29.23 -1.39
C LEU A 170 2.79 -29.20 -1.58
N ALA A 171 2.28 -30.14 -2.37
CA ALA A 171 0.86 -30.42 -2.42
C ALA A 171 0.28 -30.59 -1.00
N ASP A 172 -0.98 -30.21 -0.83
CA ASP A 172 -1.73 -30.25 0.44
C ASP A 172 -1.21 -29.33 1.56
N ALA A 173 -0.20 -28.49 1.31
CA ALA A 173 0.16 -27.44 2.24
C ALA A 173 -1.05 -26.51 2.45
N VAL A 174 -1.39 -26.26 3.72
CA VAL A 174 -2.54 -25.43 4.08
C VAL A 174 -2.30 -23.99 3.66
N VAL A 175 -3.26 -23.44 2.92
CA VAL A 175 -3.28 -22.07 2.41
C VAL A 175 -4.33 -21.29 3.18
N THR A 176 -3.93 -20.24 3.89
CA THR A 176 -4.83 -19.33 4.59
C THR A 176 -5.01 -18.05 3.79
N VAL A 177 -6.24 -17.74 3.41
CA VAL A 177 -6.63 -16.47 2.80
C VAL A 177 -6.88 -15.44 3.89
N ILE A 178 -6.19 -14.32 3.83
CA ILE A 178 -6.38 -13.19 4.74
C ILE A 178 -7.03 -12.08 3.94
N LEU A 179 -8.25 -11.71 4.34
CA LEU A 179 -9.01 -10.62 3.76
C LEU A 179 -8.70 -9.33 4.53
N PRO A 180 -7.99 -8.36 3.93
CA PRO A 180 -7.58 -7.16 4.66
C PRO A 180 -8.76 -6.39 5.23
N SER A 181 -9.86 -6.29 4.48
CA SER A 181 -11.03 -5.50 4.86
C SER A 181 -12.15 -6.31 5.51
N GLY A 182 -11.97 -7.63 5.67
CA GLY A 182 -13.02 -8.56 6.07
C GLY A 182 -13.84 -9.09 4.87
N THR A 183 -14.70 -10.08 5.11
CA THR A 183 -15.46 -10.76 4.07
C THR A 183 -16.41 -9.81 3.33
N GLY A 184 -16.14 -9.55 2.05
CA GLY A 184 -16.96 -8.68 1.19
C GLY A 184 -17.01 -7.20 1.60
N ALA A 185 -16.20 -6.79 2.58
CA ALA A 185 -16.25 -5.45 3.14
C ALA A 185 -15.21 -4.51 2.52
N THR A 186 -15.44 -3.21 2.67
CA THR A 186 -14.54 -2.16 2.19
C THR A 186 -13.99 -1.36 3.37
N LYS A 187 -12.66 -1.27 3.47
CA LYS A 187 -11.95 -0.56 4.54
C LYS A 187 -10.79 0.24 3.99
N ASN A 188 -10.51 1.39 4.61
CA ASN A 188 -9.34 2.20 4.31
C ASN A 188 -8.06 1.46 4.67
N GLN A 189 -7.01 1.71 3.90
CA GLN A 189 -5.72 1.03 4.04
C GLN A 189 -4.66 2.03 4.46
N CYS A 190 -4.44 2.13 5.76
CA CYS A 190 -3.30 2.85 6.32
C CYS A 190 -2.03 2.04 6.01
N ILE A 191 -0.89 2.73 5.81
CA ILE A 191 0.34 2.08 5.34
C ILE A 191 1.52 2.54 6.18
N ALA A 192 2.18 1.60 6.84
CA ALA A 192 3.47 1.82 7.47
C ALA A 192 4.57 1.26 6.58
N PHE A 193 5.59 2.06 6.28
CA PHE A 193 6.65 1.67 5.35
C PHE A 193 7.99 2.33 5.66
N HIS A 194 9.07 1.66 5.27
CA HIS A 194 10.40 2.25 5.21
C HIS A 194 10.57 3.03 3.90
N ARG A 195 11.38 4.10 3.88
CA ARG A 195 11.70 4.89 2.68
C ARG A 195 12.16 4.12 1.43
N HIS A 196 12.57 2.86 1.59
CA HIS A 196 13.03 1.99 0.49
C HIS A 196 11.98 0.98 0.01
N ALA A 197 10.76 1.00 0.55
CA ALA A 197 9.69 0.12 0.11
C ALA A 197 9.20 0.46 -1.31
N PHE A 198 9.11 1.77 -1.60
CA PHE A 198 8.55 2.31 -2.83
C PHE A 198 9.54 3.24 -3.53
N ALA A 199 9.43 3.30 -4.84
CA ALA A 199 10.14 4.27 -5.66
C ALA A 199 9.15 5.05 -6.52
N LEU A 200 9.31 6.37 -6.54
CA LEU A 200 8.75 7.27 -7.53
C LEU A 200 9.91 7.71 -8.42
N ALA A 201 9.81 7.45 -9.72
CA ALA A 201 10.74 7.95 -10.72
C ALA A 201 10.01 8.95 -11.61
N MET A 202 10.60 10.11 -11.82
CA MET A 202 10.13 11.11 -12.77
C MET A 202 11.19 11.36 -13.83
N ALA A 203 10.74 11.51 -15.07
CA ALA A 203 11.61 11.82 -16.19
C ALA A 203 11.16 13.14 -16.82
N PRO A 204 12.06 14.13 -17.01
CA PRO A 204 11.72 15.35 -17.73
C PRO A 204 11.40 15.00 -19.19
N LEU A 205 10.28 15.50 -19.70
CA LEU A 205 9.92 15.34 -21.11
C LEU A 205 10.71 16.34 -21.97
N SER A 206 11.04 15.95 -23.20
CA SER A 206 11.78 16.83 -24.11
C SER A 206 10.98 18.07 -24.51
N ASP A 207 11.68 19.18 -24.71
CA ASP A 207 11.13 20.42 -25.29
C ASP A 207 11.15 20.43 -26.83
N MET A 208 11.50 19.29 -27.46
CA MET A 208 11.49 19.13 -28.92
C MET A 208 10.08 19.36 -29.47
N GLY A 209 9.91 20.48 -30.20
CA GLY A 209 8.61 20.97 -30.69
C GLY A 209 8.35 22.45 -30.41
N GLY A 210 9.15 23.08 -29.52
CA GLY A 210 9.03 24.50 -29.14
C GLY A 210 9.14 25.55 -30.26
N ARG A 211 9.46 25.12 -31.49
CA ARG A 211 9.63 25.97 -32.68
C ARG A 211 8.67 25.63 -33.82
N LEU A 212 7.77 24.65 -33.64
CA LEU A 212 6.81 24.18 -34.65
C LEU A 212 5.39 24.70 -34.39
N GLY A 213 5.26 25.89 -33.77
CA GLY A 213 3.96 26.53 -33.50
C GLY A 213 3.42 26.35 -32.08
N ALA A 214 4.14 25.64 -31.20
CA ALA A 214 3.85 25.55 -29.78
C ALA A 214 5.01 26.14 -28.96
N GLN A 215 4.71 26.91 -27.92
CA GLN A 215 5.68 27.28 -26.88
C GLN A 215 5.72 26.16 -25.85
N ILE A 216 6.91 25.61 -25.60
CA ILE A 216 7.11 24.51 -24.65
C ILE A 216 8.06 24.99 -23.57
N ALA A 217 7.68 24.77 -22.31
CA ALA A 217 8.53 25.05 -21.15
C ALA A 217 8.45 23.88 -20.16
N THR A 218 9.59 23.36 -19.76
CA THR A 218 9.68 22.35 -18.70
C THR A 218 10.19 23.01 -17.42
N VAL A 219 9.47 22.79 -16.31
CA VAL A 219 9.85 23.25 -14.99
C VAL A 219 10.00 22.02 -14.09
N ALA A 220 11.09 21.96 -13.35
CA ALA A 220 11.28 21.00 -12.27
C ALA A 220 11.28 21.75 -10.94
N ASP A 221 10.55 21.24 -9.95
CA ASP A 221 10.61 21.76 -8.58
C ASP A 221 11.99 21.45 -7.99
N PRO A 222 12.79 22.44 -7.55
CA PRO A 222 14.13 22.22 -7.01
C PRO A 222 14.16 21.36 -5.73
N VAL A 223 13.06 21.25 -4.99
CA VAL A 223 13.01 20.46 -3.75
C VAL A 223 12.57 19.02 -4.01
N THR A 224 11.44 18.85 -4.70
CA THR A 224 10.86 17.52 -4.93
C THR A 224 11.34 16.85 -6.22
N ASN A 225 12.03 17.59 -7.10
CA ASN A 225 12.39 17.20 -8.46
C ASN A 225 11.20 16.71 -9.30
N LEU A 226 9.97 17.09 -8.93
CA LEU A 226 8.80 16.82 -9.74
C LEU A 226 8.87 17.70 -10.98
N SER A 227 8.85 17.06 -12.16
CA SER A 227 8.96 17.76 -13.45
C SER A 227 7.61 17.82 -14.14
N ILE A 228 7.24 19.03 -14.58
CA ILE A 228 6.03 19.31 -15.36
C ILE A 228 6.45 20.06 -16.61
N ARG A 229 5.88 19.67 -17.75
CA ARG A 229 6.03 20.36 -19.03
C ARG A 229 4.73 21.06 -19.40
N SER A 230 4.82 22.35 -19.71
CA SER A 230 3.75 23.15 -20.28
C SER A 230 3.91 23.27 -21.79
N ARG A 231 2.82 23.06 -22.54
CA ARG A 231 2.72 23.29 -23.98
C ARG A 231 1.60 24.28 -24.24
N LEU A 232 1.94 25.39 -24.88
CA LEU A 232 1.00 26.44 -25.28
C LEU A 232 0.97 26.52 -26.81
N TRP A 233 -0.20 26.40 -27.44
CA TRP A 233 -0.34 26.62 -28.88
C TRP A 233 -1.68 27.27 -29.21
N TYR A 234 -1.73 27.92 -30.37
CA TYR A 234 -2.96 28.50 -30.90
C TYR A 234 -3.58 27.55 -31.92
N GLU A 235 -4.88 27.31 -31.80
CA GLU A 235 -5.67 26.55 -32.76
C GLU A 235 -6.41 27.51 -33.71
N GLY A 236 -5.98 27.53 -34.97
CA GLY A 236 -6.50 28.47 -35.97
C GLY A 236 -7.99 28.31 -36.30
N ASP A 237 -8.48 27.07 -36.34
CA ASP A 237 -9.87 26.78 -36.72
C ASP A 237 -10.89 27.25 -35.68
N THR A 238 -10.54 27.17 -34.40
CA THR A 238 -11.41 27.55 -33.29
C THR A 238 -11.06 28.92 -32.70
N SER A 239 -9.96 29.52 -33.15
CA SER A 239 -9.39 30.74 -32.59
C SER A 239 -9.11 30.66 -31.08
N THR A 240 -8.77 29.48 -30.57
CA THR A 240 -8.54 29.25 -29.13
C THR A 240 -7.06 29.05 -28.80
N VAL A 241 -6.66 29.48 -27.61
CA VAL A 241 -5.35 29.17 -27.05
C VAL A 241 -5.49 27.90 -26.21
N LYS A 242 -4.72 26.87 -26.56
CA LYS A 242 -4.68 25.61 -25.81
C LYS A 242 -3.44 25.57 -24.94
N VAL A 243 -3.64 25.14 -23.70
CA VAL A 243 -2.58 24.89 -22.71
C VAL A 243 -2.67 23.43 -22.30
N ALA A 244 -1.57 22.70 -22.41
CA ALA A 244 -1.46 21.33 -21.89
C ALA A 244 -0.32 21.26 -20.88
N LEU A 245 -0.59 20.64 -19.73
CA LEU A 245 0.40 20.30 -18.71
C LEU A 245 0.61 18.79 -18.75
N ASP A 246 1.82 18.35 -19.02
CA ASP A 246 2.21 16.95 -19.03
C ASP A 246 3.26 16.66 -17.96
N ALA A 247 3.20 15.47 -17.38
CA ALA A 247 4.27 14.92 -16.54
C ALA A 247 4.46 13.44 -16.86
N LEU A 248 5.70 12.95 -16.76
CA LEU A 248 6.03 11.54 -16.94
C LEU A 248 6.58 10.99 -15.64
N TRP A 249 5.85 10.02 -15.08
CA TRP A 249 6.23 9.36 -13.83
C TRP A 249 5.95 7.86 -13.86
N GLY A 250 6.71 7.14 -13.05
CA GLY A 250 6.52 5.73 -12.77
C GLY A 250 6.58 5.49 -11.26
N VAL A 251 5.74 4.56 -10.78
CA VAL A 251 5.74 4.12 -9.39
C VAL A 251 5.94 2.62 -9.33
N GLN A 252 6.79 2.15 -8.43
CA GLN A 252 7.09 0.73 -8.28
C GLN A 252 7.35 0.36 -6.82
N VAL A 253 6.95 -0.85 -6.43
CA VAL A 253 7.36 -1.47 -5.17
C VAL A 253 8.74 -2.09 -5.38
N LEU A 254 9.74 -1.61 -4.64
CA LEU A 254 11.09 -2.16 -4.67
C LEU A 254 11.17 -3.44 -3.84
N ASN A 255 10.67 -3.38 -2.60
CA ASN A 255 10.62 -4.52 -1.72
C ASN A 255 9.29 -4.51 -0.94
N PRO A 256 8.38 -5.47 -1.23
CA PRO A 256 7.07 -5.52 -0.58
C PRO A 256 7.13 -5.83 0.92
N ASN A 257 8.23 -6.39 1.42
CA ASN A 257 8.39 -6.73 2.83
C ASN A 257 8.74 -5.55 3.73
N LEU A 258 9.13 -4.41 3.13
CA LEU A 258 9.45 -3.18 3.85
C LEU A 258 8.21 -2.31 4.15
N ALA A 259 7.01 -2.85 3.94
CA ALA A 259 5.76 -2.18 4.22
C ALA A 259 4.74 -3.13 4.83
N VAL A 260 3.83 -2.57 5.63
CA VAL A 260 2.72 -3.27 6.29
C VAL A 260 1.46 -2.42 6.12
N ARG A 261 0.35 -3.06 5.80
CA ARG A 261 -0.98 -2.46 5.79
C ARG A 261 -1.53 -2.50 7.20
N ALA A 262 -2.01 -1.38 7.70
CA ALA A 262 -2.70 -1.29 8.96
C ALA A 262 -4.18 -1.00 8.68
N VAL A 263 -5.07 -1.88 9.12
CA VAL A 263 -6.50 -1.82 8.75
C VAL A 263 -7.37 -1.89 9.99
N GLN A 264 -8.36 -1.00 10.07
CA GLN A 264 -9.32 -0.91 11.17
C GLN A 264 -10.59 -1.74 10.94
#